data_AF-D8U470-F1
#
_entry.id   AF-D8U470-F1
#
_cell.length_a   1.000
_cell.length_b   1.000
_cell.length_c   1.000
_cell.angle_alpha   90.00
_cell.angle_beta   90.00
_cell.angle_gamma   90.00
#
_symmetry.space_group_name_H-M   'P 1'
#
loop_
_entity.id
_entity.type
_entity.pdbx_description
1 polymer ?
#
loop_
_entity_poly.entity_id
_entity_poly.type
_entity_poly.pdbx_seq_one_letter_code
_entity_poly.pdbx_strand_id
1 'polypeptide(L)'
;MPPDYCKILRRVCLHQTALVSFDPDFHASYDPVTNRSELRPPLPYLHTWRSSWNIPGAMNSDAIVGNQDAYLLTVRPASRLEASPHLQPPSPEAPEVPQEPEERPAFSRCTVPVVLLTEWPFNFCEFFVNGAASADLLFRKLQMLPDGDVTLALALPAGLGLMPYHQALLSHLSIRPITTLEKMAAEAEATSYSREGGGGGARVTWSHDGIPRSCFKRVLVCKLERTDRASPLETAAAVAAHMDGTGGPLPEDPLGFGAAAAAVASGSSSPGVSQPPPSSPPLPPLREDDTLRVAIETRHGGSRTIRNLHQLVEACHRMDWKEVAGFRRVVCRPLITYDTPQLYGLDRFRATVAAVRSSHILVAVHGAGAANGFFLRPDGDRQAAAVLEVRPCGFGSGFPWWVDVHMALNLPRLGDAVRFHAYNIEDPTQCSPSDWELDIRTGTGAVNTRAGGGHFARDQHLTLRPDGFMAMVRHVASMLRNREAYDMAKAANRLHGYALPGEAGEGGEAGKGSSGLWGRSGGVVLGPLGMGNFTEHAASGTAVFVLSPE
;
A
#
# COMPACT_ATOMS: atom_id res chain seq x y z
N MET A 1 0.72 28.09 1.18
CA MET A 1 0.03 26.91 0.61
C MET A 1 0.21 26.98 -0.89
N PRO A 2 0.86 26.01 -1.57
CA PRO A 2 0.80 25.96 -3.03
C PRO A 2 -0.69 25.90 -3.38
N PRO A 3 -1.24 26.90 -4.09
CA PRO A 3 -2.69 27.13 -4.20
C PRO A 3 -3.45 26.01 -4.93
N ASP A 4 -2.74 24.98 -5.38
CA ASP A 4 -3.22 23.95 -6.28
C ASP A 4 -3.62 22.65 -5.54
N TYR A 5 -3.06 22.36 -4.36
CA TYR A 5 -3.32 21.08 -3.65
C TYR A 5 -4.48 21.14 -2.67
N CYS A 6 -4.65 22.27 -1.98
CA CYS A 6 -5.67 22.43 -0.95
C CYS A 6 -6.41 23.75 -1.09
N LYS A 7 -7.70 23.75 -0.74
CA LYS A 7 -8.59 24.91 -0.78
C LYS A 7 -9.36 25.03 0.54
N ILE A 8 -9.48 26.26 1.04
CA ILE A 8 -10.29 26.56 2.22
C ILE A 8 -11.67 26.97 1.73
N LEU A 9 -12.69 26.20 2.10
CA LEU A 9 -14.08 26.58 1.96
C LEU A 9 -14.56 27.17 3.29
N ARG A 10 -15.35 28.25 3.24
CA ARG A 10 -15.90 28.89 4.43
C ARG A 10 -17.36 28.53 4.59
N ARG A 11 -17.85 28.51 5.83
CA ARG A 11 -19.26 28.28 6.17
C ARG A 11 -19.84 27.09 5.43
N VAL A 12 -19.27 25.91 5.67
CA VAL A 12 -19.65 24.67 4.98
C VAL A 12 -20.37 23.75 5.94
N CYS A 13 -21.45 23.11 5.48
CA CYS A 13 -22.06 21.99 6.14
C CYS A 13 -21.81 20.68 5.38
N LEU A 14 -21.67 19.58 6.12
CA LEU A 14 -21.59 18.22 5.59
C LEU A 14 -22.99 17.64 5.50
N HIS A 15 -23.32 17.04 4.35
CA HIS A 15 -24.58 16.33 4.15
C HIS A 15 -24.33 15.12 3.25
N GLN A 16 -24.51 13.92 3.79
CA GLN A 16 -24.10 12.67 3.12
C GLN A 16 -22.65 12.75 2.59
N THR A 17 -22.46 12.61 1.28
CA THR A 17 -21.15 12.72 0.61
C THR A 17 -20.86 14.11 0.01
N ALA A 18 -21.66 15.12 0.35
CA ALA A 18 -21.57 16.46 -0.24
C ALA A 18 -21.14 17.53 0.78
N LEU A 19 -20.43 18.54 0.26
CA LEU A 19 -20.15 19.78 0.97
C LEU A 19 -21.16 20.86 0.53
N VAL A 20 -21.96 21.33 1.47
CA VAL A 20 -22.98 22.36 1.25
C VAL A 20 -22.44 23.71 1.72
N SER A 21 -22.16 24.60 0.77
CA SER A 21 -21.57 25.91 1.06
C SER A 21 -22.64 26.96 1.36
N PHE A 22 -22.43 27.75 2.41
CA PHE A 22 -23.18 28.98 2.74
C PHE A 22 -22.32 30.23 2.51
N ASP A 23 -21.17 30.08 1.85
CA ASP A 23 -20.29 31.20 1.52
C ASP A 23 -20.89 32.03 0.37
N PRO A 24 -21.23 33.32 0.59
CA PRO A 24 -21.77 34.17 -0.47
C PRO A 24 -20.82 34.28 -1.67
N ASP A 25 -19.50 34.25 -1.44
CA ASP A 25 -18.51 34.33 -2.51
C ASP A 25 -18.55 33.06 -3.39
N PHE A 26 -18.80 31.90 -2.77
CA PHE A 26 -19.02 30.65 -3.50
C PHE A 26 -20.33 30.71 -4.30
N HIS A 27 -21.42 31.21 -3.69
CA HIS A 27 -22.72 31.31 -4.35
C HIS A 27 -22.66 32.24 -5.57
N ALA A 28 -22.01 33.39 -5.44
CA ALA A 28 -21.88 34.38 -6.52
C ALA A 28 -21.08 33.86 -7.72
N SER A 29 -20.20 32.88 -7.50
CA SER A 29 -19.34 32.31 -8.54
C SER A 29 -19.78 30.92 -9.02
N TYR A 30 -20.84 30.35 -8.44
CA TYR A 30 -21.33 29.01 -8.76
C TYR A 30 -22.28 29.01 -9.97
N ASP A 31 -21.90 28.28 -11.01
CA ASP A 31 -22.71 27.98 -12.19
C ASP A 31 -23.46 26.64 -11.98
N PRO A 32 -24.81 26.68 -11.84
CA PRO A 32 -25.61 25.48 -11.63
C PRO A 32 -25.73 24.59 -12.88
N VAL A 33 -25.50 25.13 -14.09
CA VAL A 33 -25.59 24.36 -15.34
C VAL A 33 -24.39 23.44 -15.49
N THR A 34 -23.20 23.97 -15.18
CA THR A 34 -21.95 23.21 -15.28
C THR A 34 -21.52 22.55 -13.97
N ASN A 35 -22.21 22.87 -12.85
CA ASN A 35 -21.83 22.47 -11.49
C ASN A 35 -20.38 22.89 -11.16
N ARG A 36 -20.03 24.14 -11.49
CA ARG A 36 -18.68 24.71 -11.32
C ARG A 36 -18.74 26.01 -10.52
N SER A 37 -17.72 26.27 -9.70
CA SER A 37 -17.53 27.56 -9.02
C SER A 37 -16.28 28.27 -9.56
N GLU A 38 -16.40 29.54 -9.92
CA GLU A 38 -15.30 30.39 -10.39
C GLU A 38 -14.41 30.98 -9.28
N LEU A 39 -14.66 30.67 -7.98
CA LEU A 39 -13.85 31.15 -6.84
C LEU A 39 -12.35 31.19 -7.16
N ARG A 40 -11.78 32.39 -7.30
CA ARG A 40 -10.38 32.55 -7.76
C ARG A 40 -9.36 32.25 -6.64
N PRO A 41 -8.22 31.57 -6.97
CA PRO A 41 -7.96 30.93 -8.25
C PRO A 41 -8.96 29.81 -8.43
N PRO A 42 -9.59 29.69 -9.63
CA PRO A 42 -10.83 28.97 -9.85
C PRO A 42 -10.80 27.61 -9.15
N LEU A 43 -11.96 27.01 -8.91
CA LEU A 43 -12.01 25.56 -8.71
C LEU A 43 -12.15 24.89 -10.09
N PRO A 44 -11.29 25.12 -11.12
CA PRO A 44 -11.50 24.52 -12.43
C PRO A 44 -11.27 23.00 -12.34
N TYR A 45 -10.92 22.49 -11.17
CA TYR A 45 -10.64 21.10 -10.90
C TYR A 45 -11.71 20.40 -10.05
N LEU A 46 -12.76 21.05 -9.55
CA LEU A 46 -13.77 20.34 -8.75
C LEU A 46 -14.41 19.18 -9.53
N HIS A 47 -14.65 19.34 -10.83
CA HIS A 47 -15.12 18.27 -11.72
C HIS A 47 -14.01 17.31 -12.18
N THR A 48 -12.73 17.66 -11.97
CA THR A 48 -11.56 16.80 -12.16
C THR A 48 -11.10 16.15 -10.85
N TRP A 49 -11.69 16.48 -9.70
CA TRP A 49 -11.56 15.75 -8.42
C TRP A 49 -12.36 14.45 -8.45
N ARG A 50 -12.27 13.82 -9.62
CA ARG A 50 -12.46 12.41 -9.83
C ARG A 50 -11.41 11.73 -8.97
N SER A 51 -11.83 10.70 -8.27
CA SER A 51 -10.94 9.67 -7.78
C SER A 51 -11.26 8.42 -8.57
N SER A 52 -10.26 7.90 -9.28
CA SER A 52 -10.27 6.49 -9.64
C SER A 52 -10.21 5.68 -8.36
N TRP A 53 -10.88 4.55 -8.33
CA TRP A 53 -10.87 3.67 -7.16
C TRP A 53 -11.10 2.22 -7.58
N ASN A 54 -10.55 1.31 -6.79
CA ASN A 54 -10.78 -0.12 -6.86
C ASN A 54 -11.76 -0.53 -5.76
N ILE A 55 -12.49 -1.62 -5.96
CA ILE A 55 -13.40 -2.15 -4.94
C ILE A 55 -12.56 -2.55 -3.72
N PRO A 56 -12.96 -2.15 -2.49
CA PRO A 56 -12.28 -2.59 -1.28
C PRO A 56 -12.37 -4.11 -1.16
N GLY A 57 -11.22 -4.76 -0.95
CA GLY A 57 -11.16 -6.16 -0.55
C GLY A 57 -10.73 -6.28 0.90
N ALA A 58 -11.05 -7.41 1.54
CA ALA A 58 -10.49 -7.78 2.85
C ALA A 58 -8.95 -7.92 2.83
N MET A 59 -8.37 -7.91 1.63
CA MET A 59 -6.95 -7.99 1.38
C MET A 59 -6.50 -6.67 0.76
N ASN A 60 -5.20 -6.35 0.86
CA ASN A 60 -4.56 -5.27 0.12
C ASN A 60 -4.52 -5.59 -1.40
N SER A 61 -5.65 -6.02 -1.95
CA SER A 61 -5.81 -6.56 -3.28
C SER A 61 -6.15 -5.42 -4.22
N ASP A 62 -5.16 -5.04 -5.01
CA ASP A 62 -5.35 -4.40 -6.31
C ASP A 62 -5.80 -5.41 -7.40
N ALA A 63 -6.12 -6.66 -7.04
CA ALA A 63 -6.75 -7.61 -7.95
C ALA A 63 -8.25 -7.30 -7.97
N ILE A 64 -8.83 -7.36 -9.18
CA ILE A 64 -10.13 -6.77 -9.51
C ILE A 64 -10.04 -5.22 -9.60
N VAL A 65 -9.12 -4.74 -10.44
CA VAL A 65 -9.19 -3.37 -10.97
C VAL A 65 -10.38 -3.32 -11.93
N GLY A 66 -11.56 -3.00 -11.41
CA GLY A 66 -12.56 -2.32 -12.23
C GLY A 66 -12.34 -0.84 -11.97
N ASN A 67 -12.10 -0.01 -13.00
CA ASN A 67 -12.35 1.42 -12.81
C ASN A 67 -13.83 1.53 -12.55
N GLN A 68 -14.16 1.71 -11.28
CA GLN A 68 -15.45 2.18 -10.91
C GLN A 68 -15.62 3.59 -11.49
N ASP A 69 -16.87 4.01 -11.63
CA ASP A 69 -17.14 5.39 -12.01
C ASP A 69 -16.40 6.32 -11.06
N ALA A 70 -15.74 7.31 -11.66
CA ALA A 70 -14.91 8.23 -10.93
C ALA A 70 -15.73 8.86 -9.81
N TYR A 71 -15.26 8.69 -8.57
CA TYR A 71 -15.91 9.30 -7.43
C TYR A 71 -15.70 10.80 -7.48
N LEU A 72 -16.80 11.55 -7.41
CA LEU A 72 -16.79 13.00 -7.41
C LEU A 72 -17.26 13.51 -6.06
N LEU A 73 -16.39 14.21 -5.35
CA LEU A 73 -16.81 14.98 -4.18
C LEU A 73 -17.70 16.14 -4.64
N THR A 74 -18.97 16.09 -4.26
CA THR A 74 -19.94 17.12 -4.64
C THR A 74 -19.80 18.32 -3.71
N VAL A 75 -19.64 19.51 -4.28
CA VAL A 75 -19.69 20.78 -3.57
C VAL A 75 -20.78 21.63 -4.21
N ARG A 76 -21.76 22.07 -3.42
CA ARG A 76 -22.94 22.79 -3.93
C ARG A 76 -23.35 23.92 -2.99
N PRO A 77 -24.02 24.98 -3.48
CA PRO A 77 -24.58 25.99 -2.60
C PRO A 77 -25.74 25.42 -1.79
N ALA A 78 -25.93 25.95 -0.58
CA ALA A 78 -27.13 25.73 0.21
C ALA A 78 -28.35 26.30 -0.52
N SER A 79 -29.45 25.55 -0.55
CA SER A 79 -30.70 25.93 -1.22
C SER A 79 -31.87 25.95 -0.24
N ARG A 80 -32.93 26.70 -0.53
CA ARG A 80 -34.19 26.59 0.24
C ARG A 80 -34.87 25.22 0.07
N LEU A 81 -34.43 24.44 -0.91
CA LEU A 81 -34.93 23.09 -1.19
C LEU A 81 -34.15 22.01 -0.42
N GLU A 82 -33.27 22.36 0.53
CA GLU A 82 -32.65 21.34 1.38
C GLU A 82 -33.73 20.56 2.14
N ALA A 83 -33.65 19.23 2.09
CA ALA A 83 -34.55 18.37 2.86
C ALA A 83 -34.35 18.54 4.38
N SER A 84 -33.11 18.82 4.79
CA SER A 84 -32.75 19.05 6.19
C SER A 84 -32.98 20.52 6.57
N PRO A 85 -33.87 20.84 7.54
CA PRO A 85 -34.17 22.23 7.92
C PRO A 85 -32.95 23.03 8.36
N HIS A 86 -31.99 22.37 9.03
CA HIS A 86 -30.75 23.02 9.48
C HIS A 86 -29.78 23.38 8.34
N LEU A 87 -30.03 22.89 7.12
CA LEU A 87 -29.26 23.24 5.93
C LEU A 87 -29.96 24.29 5.04
N GLN A 88 -31.20 24.68 5.36
CA GLN A 88 -31.89 25.71 4.62
C GLN A 88 -31.30 27.09 4.96
N PRO A 89 -30.97 27.93 3.97
CA PRO A 89 -30.56 29.30 4.22
C PRO A 89 -31.74 30.09 4.80
N PRO A 90 -31.48 31.14 5.61
CA PRO A 90 -32.53 31.99 6.16
C PRO A 90 -33.40 32.60 5.04
N SER A 91 -34.71 32.64 5.25
CA SER A 91 -35.64 33.29 4.31
C SER A 91 -35.41 34.81 4.34
N PRO A 92 -35.26 35.48 3.18
CA PRO A 92 -35.13 36.94 3.13
C PRO A 92 -36.42 37.67 3.54
N GLU A 93 -37.54 36.96 3.61
CA GLU A 93 -38.84 37.48 4.03
C GLU A 93 -39.11 37.26 5.54
N ALA A 94 -38.21 36.58 6.25
CA ALA A 94 -38.36 36.45 7.69
C ALA A 94 -38.24 37.85 8.30
N PRO A 95 -39.25 38.33 9.05
CA PRO A 95 -39.19 39.64 9.68
C PRO A 95 -37.92 39.73 10.53
N GLU A 96 -37.25 40.88 10.50
CA GLU A 96 -36.12 41.22 11.38
C GLU A 96 -36.59 41.19 12.84
N VAL A 97 -36.79 39.99 13.39
CA VAL A 97 -37.00 39.82 14.81
C VAL A 97 -35.64 40.04 15.45
N PRO A 98 -35.48 40.98 16.38
CA PRO A 98 -34.21 41.27 17.07
C PRO A 98 -33.85 40.18 18.10
N GLN A 99 -34.05 38.91 17.75
CA GLN A 99 -33.39 37.82 18.43
C GLN A 99 -31.90 37.93 18.10
N GLU A 100 -31.04 37.81 19.11
CA GLU A 100 -29.59 37.76 18.89
C GLU A 100 -29.32 36.79 17.73
N PRO A 101 -28.45 37.16 16.78
CA PRO A 101 -28.25 36.39 15.55
C PRO A 101 -27.55 35.08 15.92
N GLU A 102 -28.31 34.10 16.40
CA GLU A 102 -27.96 32.71 16.33
C GLU A 102 -27.84 32.42 14.83
N GLU A 103 -26.61 32.53 14.31
CA GLU A 103 -26.28 32.14 12.95
C GLU A 103 -26.82 30.73 12.76
N ARG A 104 -27.92 30.58 12.02
CA ARG A 104 -28.45 29.29 11.59
C ARG A 104 -28.03 29.08 10.13
N PRO A 105 -27.25 28.01 9.84
CA PRO A 105 -26.73 27.01 10.78
C PRO A 105 -25.58 27.52 11.67
N ALA A 106 -25.46 26.93 12.87
CA ALA A 106 -24.37 27.23 13.79
C ALA A 106 -23.07 26.57 13.30
N PHE A 107 -22.10 27.38 12.87
CA PHE A 107 -20.83 26.91 12.35
C PHE A 107 -19.79 26.69 13.46
N SER A 108 -19.34 25.45 13.65
CA SER A 108 -18.25 25.15 14.59
C SER A 108 -16.97 25.90 14.19
N ARG A 109 -16.35 26.50 15.20
CA ARG A 109 -15.03 27.14 15.10
C ARG A 109 -13.93 26.28 15.74
N CYS A 110 -14.32 25.29 16.55
CA CYS A 110 -13.42 24.46 17.32
C CYS A 110 -12.87 23.30 16.51
N THR A 111 -13.60 22.84 15.49
CA THR A 111 -13.20 21.72 14.64
C THR A 111 -12.96 22.22 13.22
N VAL A 112 -11.80 21.89 12.63
CA VAL A 112 -11.49 22.17 11.22
C VAL A 112 -11.33 20.86 10.47
N PRO A 113 -12.35 20.42 9.70
CA PRO A 113 -12.23 19.24 8.86
C PRO A 113 -11.22 19.49 7.74
N VAL A 114 -10.31 18.53 7.55
CA VAL A 114 -9.42 18.44 6.41
C VAL A 114 -9.87 17.25 5.56
N VAL A 115 -10.63 17.54 4.52
CA VAL A 115 -11.18 16.56 3.60
C VAL A 115 -10.12 16.15 2.59
N LEU A 116 -9.72 14.89 2.61
CA LEU A 116 -8.68 14.32 1.78
C LEU A 116 -9.30 13.52 0.63
N LEU A 117 -8.94 13.87 -0.60
CA LEU A 117 -9.23 13.09 -1.79
C LEU A 117 -7.93 12.52 -2.34
N THR A 118 -7.91 11.26 -2.75
CA THR A 118 -6.73 10.65 -3.35
C THR A 118 -7.14 9.56 -4.32
N GLU A 119 -6.35 9.37 -5.38
CA GLU A 119 -6.57 8.28 -6.34
C GLU A 119 -6.33 6.93 -5.67
N TRP A 120 -7.12 5.94 -6.07
CA TRP A 120 -6.96 4.54 -5.66
C TRP A 120 -6.88 4.34 -4.15
N PRO A 121 -7.82 4.90 -3.36
CA PRO A 121 -7.72 4.84 -1.90
C PRO A 121 -7.67 3.40 -1.40
N PHE A 122 -8.33 2.46 -2.09
CA PHE A 122 -8.37 1.05 -1.71
C PHE A 122 -7.22 0.20 -2.23
N ASN A 123 -6.22 0.79 -2.89
CA ASN A 123 -4.97 0.14 -3.25
C ASN A 123 -3.91 0.62 -2.27
N PHE A 124 -3.43 -0.28 -1.40
CA PHE A 124 -2.48 0.08 -0.34
C PHE A 124 -1.23 0.80 -0.87
N CYS A 125 -0.63 0.33 -1.97
CA CYS A 125 0.58 0.95 -2.52
C CYS A 125 0.30 2.34 -3.10
N GLU A 126 -0.77 2.47 -3.90
CA GLU A 126 -1.16 3.76 -4.49
C GLU A 126 -1.55 4.77 -3.41
N PHE A 127 -2.36 4.36 -2.43
CA PHE A 127 -2.72 5.22 -1.31
C PHE A 127 -1.49 5.64 -0.50
N PHE A 128 -0.54 4.74 -0.28
CA PHE A 128 0.69 5.08 0.43
C PHE A 128 1.50 6.12 -0.37
N VAL A 129 1.82 5.82 -1.63
CA VAL A 129 2.69 6.67 -2.46
C VAL A 129 2.04 8.01 -2.82
N ASN A 130 0.74 8.02 -3.12
CA ASN A 130 0.04 9.21 -3.63
C ASN A 130 -0.71 9.96 -2.52
N GLY A 131 -1.32 9.24 -1.58
CA GLY A 131 -2.13 9.79 -0.51
C GLY A 131 -1.29 10.12 0.72
N ALA A 132 -0.82 9.09 1.42
CA ALA A 132 -0.14 9.24 2.71
C ALA A 132 1.16 10.04 2.59
N ALA A 133 1.99 9.76 1.59
CA ALA A 133 3.26 10.48 1.42
C ALA A 133 3.06 11.95 1.06
N SER A 134 2.05 12.28 0.25
CA SER A 134 1.69 13.66 -0.05
C SER A 134 1.07 14.37 1.14
N ALA A 135 0.22 13.70 1.93
CA ALA A 135 -0.30 14.24 3.18
C ALA A 135 0.83 14.53 4.18
N ASP A 136 1.80 13.62 4.32
CA ASP A 136 2.98 13.82 5.18
C ASP A 136 3.80 15.03 4.75
N LEU A 137 4.08 15.15 3.44
CA LEU A 137 4.77 16.31 2.89
C LEU A 137 4.01 17.60 3.19
N LEU A 138 2.73 17.68 2.83
CA LEU A 138 1.94 18.90 2.96
C LEU A 138 1.75 19.29 4.43
N PHE A 139 1.38 18.35 5.28
CA PHE A 139 0.91 18.65 6.63
C PHE A 139 2.03 18.67 7.66
N ARG A 140 2.95 17.70 7.62
CA ARG A 140 4.04 17.62 8.60
C ARG A 140 5.25 18.43 8.16
N LYS A 141 5.71 18.25 6.92
CA LYS A 141 6.95 18.89 6.44
C LYS A 141 6.77 20.35 6.05
N LEU A 142 5.69 20.65 5.34
CA LEU A 142 5.35 22.02 4.92
C LEU A 142 4.44 22.75 5.92
N GLN A 143 4.08 22.10 7.04
CA GLN A 143 3.30 22.68 8.14
C GLN A 143 2.01 23.36 7.67
N MET A 144 1.29 22.75 6.72
CA MET A 144 0.13 23.39 6.10
C MET A 144 -1.15 23.36 6.95
N LEU A 145 -1.18 22.59 8.04
CA LEU A 145 -2.36 22.51 8.90
C LEU A 145 -2.31 23.58 10.00
N PRO A 146 -3.42 24.33 10.20
CA PRO A 146 -3.50 25.32 11.26
C PRO A 146 -3.73 24.65 12.62
N ASP A 147 -2.65 24.30 13.31
CA ASP A 147 -2.58 23.74 14.68
C ASP A 147 -3.52 22.54 14.98
N GLY A 148 -3.45 21.98 16.19
CA GLY A 148 -3.99 20.67 16.58
C GLY A 148 -5.51 20.45 16.51
N ASP A 149 -6.27 21.39 15.97
CA ASP A 149 -7.75 21.36 15.87
C ASP A 149 -8.28 20.74 14.57
N VAL A 150 -7.40 20.08 13.83
CA VAL A 150 -7.71 19.46 12.55
C VAL A 150 -8.19 18.02 12.68
N THR A 151 -9.25 17.71 11.96
CA THR A 151 -9.78 16.35 11.81
C THR A 151 -9.55 15.90 10.38
N LEU A 152 -8.75 14.87 10.17
CA LEU A 152 -8.53 14.32 8.84
C LEU A 152 -9.71 13.42 8.46
N ALA A 153 -10.36 13.73 7.35
CA ALA A 153 -11.51 13.01 6.84
C ALA A 153 -11.26 12.56 5.41
N LEU A 154 -11.24 11.26 5.15
CA LEU A 154 -11.15 10.75 3.78
C LEU A 154 -12.51 10.84 3.09
N ALA A 155 -12.54 11.44 1.90
CA ALA A 155 -13.70 11.39 1.01
C ALA A 155 -13.63 10.10 0.19
N LEU A 156 -14.37 9.09 0.64
CA LEU A 156 -14.39 7.76 0.02
C LEU A 156 -15.67 7.56 -0.81
N PRO A 157 -15.59 6.76 -1.90
CA PRO A 157 -16.73 6.49 -2.76
C PRO A 157 -17.86 5.79 -2.02
N ALA A 158 -19.10 6.18 -2.34
CA ALA A 158 -20.33 5.49 -1.91
C ALA A 158 -20.36 5.12 -0.41
N GLY A 159 -19.78 5.95 0.45
CA GLY A 159 -19.78 5.73 1.88
C GLY A 159 -18.91 4.62 2.41
N LEU A 160 -18.01 4.10 1.57
CA LEU A 160 -17.12 3.03 1.96
C LEU A 160 -16.28 3.45 3.17
N GLY A 161 -16.12 2.50 4.10
CA GLY A 161 -15.38 2.69 5.34
C GLY A 161 -13.87 2.80 5.14
N LEU A 162 -13.18 3.20 6.21
CA LEU A 162 -11.72 3.18 6.23
C LEU A 162 -11.19 1.74 6.28
N MET A 163 -10.18 1.47 5.46
CA MET A 163 -9.30 0.32 5.66
C MET A 163 -8.34 0.57 6.84
N PRO A 164 -7.86 -0.48 7.53
CA PRO A 164 -6.92 -0.32 8.65
C PRO A 164 -5.66 0.47 8.29
N TYR A 165 -5.13 0.29 7.08
CA TYR A 165 -3.93 1.02 6.66
C TYR A 165 -4.19 2.51 6.46
N HIS A 166 -5.42 2.96 6.15
CA HIS A 166 -5.72 4.40 6.07
C HIS A 166 -5.49 5.06 7.43
N GLN A 167 -6.01 4.42 8.48
CA GLN A 167 -5.87 4.90 9.86
C GLN A 167 -4.40 4.87 10.27
N ALA A 168 -3.72 3.75 10.05
CA ALA A 168 -2.31 3.60 10.36
C ALA A 168 -1.43 4.69 9.69
N LEU A 169 -1.58 4.86 8.38
CA LEU A 169 -0.72 5.74 7.57
C LEU A 169 -0.98 7.25 7.77
N LEU A 170 -2.13 7.64 8.31
CA LEU A 170 -2.47 9.05 8.54
C LEU A 170 -2.50 9.45 10.02
N SER A 171 -2.49 8.47 10.95
CA SER A 171 -2.58 8.72 12.39
C SER A 171 -1.49 9.63 12.95
N HIS A 172 -0.29 9.63 12.35
CA HIS A 172 0.80 10.52 12.79
C HIS A 172 0.60 11.99 12.41
N LEU A 173 -0.41 12.30 11.59
CA LEU A 173 -0.69 13.65 11.09
C LEU A 173 -1.82 14.35 11.86
N SER A 174 -2.51 13.64 12.76
CA SER A 174 -3.57 14.23 13.59
C SER A 174 -3.63 13.57 14.95
N ILE A 175 -3.87 14.37 15.98
CA ILE A 175 -4.17 13.87 17.33
C ILE A 175 -5.55 13.21 17.40
N ARG A 176 -6.42 13.48 16.41
CA ARG A 176 -7.79 12.98 16.36
C ARG A 176 -7.85 11.71 15.51
N PRO A 177 -8.76 10.79 15.83
CA PRO A 177 -8.98 9.63 14.98
C PRO A 177 -9.35 10.04 13.56
N ILE A 178 -8.69 9.39 12.59
CA ILE A 178 -9.00 9.53 11.17
C ILE A 178 -10.43 9.01 10.93
N THR A 179 -11.20 9.74 10.13
CA THR A 179 -12.60 9.38 9.84
C THR A 179 -12.89 9.46 8.33
N THR A 180 -14.12 9.14 7.92
CA THR A 180 -14.61 9.40 6.56
C THR A 180 -15.53 10.61 6.56
N LEU A 181 -15.63 11.28 5.41
CA LEU A 181 -16.57 12.38 5.22
C LEU A 181 -18.01 11.96 5.51
N GLU A 182 -18.41 10.80 5.00
CA GLU A 182 -19.77 10.28 5.19
C GLU A 182 -20.07 9.94 6.65
N LYS A 183 -19.11 9.33 7.36
CA LYS A 183 -19.30 9.04 8.79
C LYS A 183 -19.50 10.33 9.60
N MET A 184 -18.73 11.38 9.32
CA MET A 184 -18.92 12.68 9.97
C MET A 184 -20.32 13.25 9.69
N ALA A 185 -20.79 13.19 8.44
CA ALA A 185 -22.11 13.67 8.07
C ALA A 185 -23.22 12.87 8.76
N ALA A 186 -23.16 11.53 8.70
CA ALA A 186 -24.16 10.64 9.29
C ALA A 186 -24.29 10.81 10.81
N GLU A 187 -23.17 10.93 11.53
CA GLU A 187 -23.19 11.15 12.99
C GLU A 187 -23.73 12.53 13.36
N ALA A 188 -23.49 13.54 12.53
CA ALA A 188 -24.04 14.89 12.72
C ALA A 188 -25.55 14.95 12.44
N GLU A 189 -26.02 14.25 11.41
CA GLU A 189 -27.46 14.11 11.09
C GLU A 189 -28.19 13.38 12.22
N ALA A 190 -27.66 12.25 12.68
CA ALA A 190 -28.24 11.47 13.79
C ALA A 190 -28.35 12.29 15.09
N THR A 191 -27.36 13.14 15.37
CA THR A 191 -27.38 14.04 16.54
C THR A 191 -28.40 15.15 16.40
N SER A 192 -28.60 15.67 15.18
CA SER A 192 -29.58 16.73 14.92
C SER A 192 -31.00 16.24 15.17
N TYR A 193 -31.33 15.01 14.76
CA TYR A 193 -32.63 14.39 15.05
C TYR A 193 -32.84 14.11 16.55
N SER A 194 -31.78 13.70 17.27
CA SER A 194 -31.88 13.35 18.70
C SER A 194 -32.14 14.55 19.62
N ARG A 195 -31.66 15.74 19.22
CA ARG A 195 -31.86 16.98 20.00
C ARG A 195 -33.31 17.43 20.08
N GLU A 196 -34.08 17.18 19.02
CA GLU A 196 -35.53 17.47 19.02
C GLU A 196 -36.28 16.62 20.07
N GLY A 197 -35.72 15.48 20.47
CA GLY A 197 -36.24 14.61 21.53
C GLY A 197 -35.68 14.87 22.93
N GLY A 198 -34.88 15.92 23.15
CA GLY A 198 -34.31 16.25 24.47
C GLY A 198 -33.17 15.33 24.94
N GLY A 199 -32.65 14.46 24.08
CA GLY A 199 -31.49 13.61 24.38
C GLY A 199 -30.18 14.40 24.34
N GLY A 200 -29.30 14.21 25.33
CA GLY A 200 -27.92 14.70 25.27
C GLY A 200 -27.22 14.10 24.05
N GLY A 201 -26.64 14.95 23.19
CA GLY A 201 -26.02 14.51 21.93
C GLY A 201 -24.92 13.47 22.15
N ALA A 202 -24.82 12.51 21.23
CA ALA A 202 -23.76 11.50 21.24
C ALA A 202 -22.38 12.19 21.26
N ARG A 203 -21.43 11.64 22.03
CA ARG A 203 -20.06 12.16 22.03
C ARG A 203 -19.26 11.52 20.89
N VAL A 204 -18.42 12.30 20.23
CA VAL A 204 -17.49 11.81 19.20
C VAL A 204 -16.07 12.27 19.46
N THR A 205 -15.11 11.42 19.13
CA THR A 205 -13.68 11.65 19.37
C THR A 205 -12.99 12.45 18.25
N TRP A 206 -13.59 12.47 17.06
CA TRP A 206 -13.05 13.21 15.92
C TRP A 206 -13.36 14.71 15.96
N SER A 207 -14.22 15.20 16.87
CA SER A 207 -14.62 16.61 16.96
C SER A 207 -14.02 17.27 18.20
N HIS A 208 -13.50 18.50 18.08
CA HIS A 208 -13.04 19.27 19.24
C HIS A 208 -14.19 19.67 20.14
N ASP A 209 -15.36 19.90 19.56
CA ASP A 209 -16.60 20.17 20.31
C ASP A 209 -17.00 18.99 21.21
N GLY A 210 -16.43 17.80 21.02
CA GLY A 210 -16.82 16.56 21.69
C GLY A 210 -18.19 16.04 21.25
N ILE A 211 -18.89 16.77 20.38
CA ILE A 211 -20.18 16.42 19.78
C ILE A 211 -20.09 16.48 18.25
N PRO A 212 -20.90 15.68 17.53
CA PRO A 212 -21.03 15.78 16.08
C PRO A 212 -21.49 17.15 15.65
N ARG A 213 -20.80 17.71 14.65
CA ARG A 213 -21.15 18.97 14.00
C ARG A 213 -21.31 18.71 12.51
N SER A 214 -22.40 19.19 11.92
CA SER A 214 -22.57 19.17 10.47
C SER A 214 -21.94 20.41 9.84
N CYS A 215 -21.95 21.55 10.52
CA CYS A 215 -21.55 22.84 9.97
C CYS A 215 -20.26 23.39 10.61
N PHE A 216 -19.35 23.86 9.76
CA PHE A 216 -17.99 24.30 10.11
C PHE A 216 -17.68 25.66 9.49
N LYS A 217 -17.04 26.55 10.27
CA LYS A 217 -16.66 27.87 9.78
C LYS A 217 -15.64 27.78 8.64
N ARG A 218 -14.78 26.76 8.68
CA ARG A 218 -13.78 26.46 7.66
C ARG A 218 -13.70 24.95 7.46
N VAL A 219 -13.60 24.53 6.20
CA VAL A 219 -13.23 23.18 5.78
C VAL A 219 -12.05 23.32 4.83
N LEU A 220 -10.96 22.60 5.09
CA LEU A 220 -9.85 22.49 4.15
C LEU A 220 -10.10 21.25 3.28
N VAL A 221 -10.09 21.40 1.96
CA VAL A 221 -10.24 20.28 1.04
C VAL A 221 -8.96 20.13 0.23
N CYS A 222 -8.35 18.95 0.30
CA CYS A 222 -7.05 18.65 -0.29
C CYS A 222 -7.16 17.47 -1.26
N LYS A 223 -6.71 17.69 -2.51
CA LYS A 223 -6.47 16.61 -3.47
C LYS A 223 -5.02 16.16 -3.34
N LEU A 224 -4.84 14.94 -2.86
CA LEU A 224 -3.55 14.29 -2.66
C LEU A 224 -3.21 13.46 -3.90
N GLU A 225 -2.21 13.95 -4.61
CA GLU A 225 -1.66 13.31 -5.81
C GLU A 225 -0.18 13.03 -5.63
N ARG A 226 0.35 12.13 -6.46
CA ARG A 226 1.77 11.85 -6.48
C ARG A 226 2.57 13.12 -6.75
N THR A 227 3.59 13.35 -5.94
CA THR A 227 4.58 14.41 -6.19
C THR A 227 5.97 13.85 -6.00
N ASP A 228 6.91 14.24 -6.86
CA ASP A 228 8.30 13.78 -6.78
C ASP A 228 9.02 14.25 -5.50
N ARG A 229 8.42 15.21 -4.77
CA ARG A 229 8.92 15.69 -3.48
C ARG A 229 8.47 14.86 -2.28
N ALA A 230 7.42 14.06 -2.43
CA ALA A 230 6.91 13.22 -1.36
C ALA A 230 7.74 11.94 -1.28
N SER A 231 8.20 11.60 -0.09
CA SER A 231 9.02 10.41 0.15
C SER A 231 8.23 9.35 0.92
N PRO A 232 7.90 8.22 0.28
CA PRO A 232 7.27 7.10 0.98
C PRO A 232 8.11 6.55 2.15
N LEU A 233 9.45 6.53 2.07
CA LEU A 233 10.29 6.05 3.18
C LEU A 233 10.26 6.99 4.39
N GLU A 234 10.30 8.31 4.18
CA GLU A 234 10.21 9.25 5.30
C GLU A 234 8.83 9.21 5.95
N THR A 235 7.79 8.99 5.14
CA THR A 235 6.43 8.76 5.63
C THR A 235 6.35 7.46 6.43
N ALA A 236 6.92 6.36 5.92
CA ALA A 236 6.99 5.09 6.63
C ALA A 236 7.72 5.22 7.98
N ALA A 237 8.83 5.97 8.02
CA ALA A 237 9.56 6.24 9.24
C ALA A 237 8.73 7.04 10.25
N ALA A 238 8.00 8.06 9.81
CA ALA A 238 7.10 8.84 10.66
C ALA A 238 5.94 8.01 11.21
N VAL A 239 5.34 7.16 10.38
CA VAL A 239 4.27 6.22 10.78
C VAL A 239 4.80 5.23 11.81
N ALA A 240 5.96 4.61 11.57
CA ALA A 240 6.56 3.66 12.52
C ALA A 240 6.88 4.33 13.87
N ALA A 241 7.48 5.52 13.85
CA ALA A 241 7.77 6.28 15.07
C ALA A 241 6.50 6.64 15.85
N HIS A 242 5.42 7.02 15.17
CA HIS A 242 4.13 7.26 15.80
C HIS A 242 3.55 5.98 16.42
N MET A 243 3.64 4.85 15.71
CA MET A 243 3.18 3.56 16.22
C MET A 243 3.90 3.14 17.50
N ASP A 244 5.22 3.32 17.55
CA ASP A 244 6.04 3.06 18.75
C ASP A 244 5.60 3.95 19.93
N GLY A 245 5.23 5.20 19.67
CA GLY A 245 4.83 6.16 20.69
C GLY A 245 3.40 5.98 21.25
N THR A 246 2.42 5.61 20.41
CA THR A 246 1.00 5.59 20.82
C THR A 246 0.45 4.21 21.15
N GLY A 247 0.99 3.15 20.54
CA GLY A 247 0.53 1.77 20.75
C GLY A 247 1.52 0.87 21.48
N GLY A 248 2.52 1.48 22.12
CA GLY A 248 3.69 0.77 22.67
C GLY A 248 4.72 0.42 21.59
N PRO A 249 5.91 -0.06 22.00
CA PRO A 249 6.98 -0.43 21.06
C PRO A 249 6.50 -1.51 20.10
N LEU A 250 6.84 -1.38 18.82
CA LEU A 250 6.68 -2.42 17.83
C LEU A 250 7.44 -3.69 18.30
N PRO A 251 6.84 -4.89 18.20
CA PRO A 251 7.53 -6.13 18.55
C PRO A 251 8.88 -6.25 17.82
N GLU A 252 9.95 -6.62 18.53
CA GLU A 252 11.28 -6.72 17.90
C GLU A 252 11.40 -7.90 16.94
N ASP A 253 10.79 -9.04 17.27
CA ASP A 253 10.85 -10.29 16.49
C ASP A 253 9.49 -10.99 16.36
N PRO A 254 8.49 -10.37 15.69
CA PRO A 254 7.16 -10.95 15.58
C PRO A 254 7.13 -12.25 14.73
N LEU A 255 8.15 -12.51 13.92
CA LEU A 255 8.27 -13.72 13.09
C LEU A 255 9.16 -14.81 13.71
N GLY A 256 9.77 -14.55 14.86
CA GLY A 256 10.64 -15.50 15.55
C GLY A 256 11.89 -15.88 14.76
N PHE A 257 12.54 -14.91 14.09
CA PHE A 257 13.81 -15.08 13.40
C PHE A 257 14.92 -15.55 14.35
N GLY A 258 14.97 -15.06 15.60
CA GLY A 258 16.01 -15.40 16.56
C GLY A 258 15.93 -16.85 17.01
N ALA A 259 14.71 -17.30 17.35
CA ALA A 259 14.44 -18.69 17.68
C ALA A 259 14.73 -19.63 16.49
N ALA A 260 14.41 -19.20 15.27
CA ALA A 260 14.73 -19.95 14.05
C ALA A 260 16.24 -20.14 13.88
N ALA A 261 17.00 -19.04 14.00
CA ALA A 261 18.44 -19.04 13.82
C ALA A 261 19.12 -19.98 14.83
N ALA A 262 18.65 -19.97 16.09
CA ALA A 262 19.13 -20.90 17.12
C ALA A 262 18.81 -22.37 16.82
N ALA A 263 17.62 -22.66 16.28
CA ALA A 263 17.25 -24.01 15.87
C ALA A 263 18.11 -24.52 14.70
N VAL A 264 18.34 -23.67 13.68
CA VAL A 264 19.24 -23.99 12.55
C VAL A 264 20.69 -24.15 13.04
N ALA A 265 21.12 -23.36 14.03
CA ALA A 265 22.44 -23.48 14.65
C ALA A 265 22.66 -24.78 15.41
N SER A 266 21.63 -25.29 16.08
CA SER A 266 21.69 -26.52 16.86
C SER A 266 21.45 -27.79 16.03
N GLY A 267 21.15 -27.67 14.73
CA GLY A 267 20.78 -28.81 13.88
C GLY A 267 19.46 -29.48 14.30
N SER A 268 18.66 -28.81 15.13
CA SER A 268 17.37 -29.34 15.61
C SER A 268 16.29 -29.02 14.58
N SER A 269 15.92 -30.03 13.79
CA SER A 269 14.93 -29.92 12.72
C SER A 269 13.50 -30.24 13.15
N SER A 270 13.22 -30.43 14.44
CA SER A 270 11.87 -30.82 14.89
C SER A 270 10.89 -29.64 14.93
N PRO A 271 9.81 -29.65 14.11
CA PRO A 271 8.79 -28.60 14.11
C PRO A 271 7.78 -28.88 15.24
N GLY A 272 8.22 -28.75 16.49
CA GLY A 272 7.34 -28.85 17.65
C GLY A 272 6.58 -27.54 17.88
N VAL A 273 5.44 -27.36 17.21
CA VAL A 273 4.48 -26.29 17.51
C VAL A 273 3.77 -26.67 18.82
N SER A 274 4.09 -26.05 19.97
CA SER A 274 3.17 -26.06 21.15
C SER A 274 3.58 -25.22 22.36
N GLN A 275 4.82 -24.74 22.52
CA GLN A 275 5.14 -23.85 23.66
C GLN A 275 5.72 -22.54 23.18
N PRO A 276 5.23 -21.39 23.68
CA PRO A 276 5.93 -20.13 23.47
C PRO A 276 7.35 -20.32 23.99
N PRO A 277 8.38 -20.14 23.16
CA PRO A 277 9.75 -20.35 23.60
C PRO A 277 10.03 -19.46 24.82
N PRO A 278 10.91 -19.89 25.75
CA PRO A 278 11.45 -18.97 26.74
C PRO A 278 11.93 -17.71 26.01
N SER A 279 11.67 -16.53 26.59
CA SER A 279 11.91 -15.22 25.96
C SER A 279 13.15 -15.25 25.08
N SER A 280 12.95 -15.27 23.75
CA SER A 280 14.04 -15.34 22.79
C SER A 280 15.02 -14.21 23.08
N PRO A 281 16.34 -14.44 22.99
CA PRO A 281 17.30 -13.36 23.09
C PRO A 281 16.95 -12.26 22.08
N PRO A 282 17.16 -10.98 22.42
CA PRO A 282 16.88 -9.88 21.51
C PRO A 282 17.64 -10.08 20.20
N LEU A 283 17.00 -9.72 19.09
CA LEU A 283 17.62 -9.82 17.79
C LEU A 283 18.83 -8.88 17.71
N PRO A 284 19.98 -9.33 17.15
CA PRO A 284 21.06 -8.41 16.86
C PRO A 284 20.58 -7.33 15.88
N PRO A 285 21.15 -6.11 15.93
CA PRO A 285 20.98 -5.12 14.87
C PRO A 285 21.23 -5.75 13.50
N LEU A 286 20.48 -5.36 12.47
CA LEU A 286 20.60 -5.95 11.12
C LEU A 286 22.04 -5.81 10.57
N ARG A 287 22.74 -4.75 11.00
CA ARG A 287 24.13 -4.48 10.62
C ARG A 287 25.15 -5.45 11.19
N GLU A 288 24.85 -6.04 12.33
CA GLU A 288 25.71 -6.96 13.07
C GLU A 288 25.25 -8.41 12.91
N ASP A 289 24.06 -8.64 12.33
CA ASP A 289 23.51 -9.97 12.17
C ASP A 289 24.20 -10.75 11.04
N ASP A 290 24.74 -11.93 11.34
CA ASP A 290 25.28 -12.84 10.34
C ASP A 290 24.20 -13.76 9.73
N THR A 291 22.95 -13.64 10.18
CA THR A 291 21.79 -14.36 9.66
C THR A 291 20.96 -13.48 8.73
N LEU A 292 20.88 -13.87 7.46
CA LEU A 292 20.01 -13.23 6.49
C LEU A 292 18.54 -13.56 6.81
N ARG A 293 17.81 -12.57 7.31
CA ARG A 293 16.37 -12.65 7.62
C ARG A 293 15.52 -12.29 6.40
N VAL A 294 14.74 -13.25 5.91
CA VAL A 294 13.88 -13.11 4.74
C VAL A 294 12.41 -13.27 5.15
N ALA A 295 11.63 -12.20 5.01
CA ALA A 295 10.17 -12.26 5.16
C ALA A 295 9.53 -12.51 3.80
N ILE A 296 8.69 -13.54 3.69
CA ILE A 296 7.98 -13.87 2.46
C ILE A 296 6.50 -13.54 2.65
N GLU A 297 6.03 -12.49 1.98
CA GLU A 297 4.63 -12.06 2.02
C GLU A 297 3.71 -13.21 1.62
N THR A 298 2.76 -13.52 2.49
CA THR A 298 1.68 -14.45 2.22
C THR A 298 0.44 -13.66 1.86
N ARG A 299 -0.11 -13.93 0.69
CA ARG A 299 -1.42 -13.42 0.29
C ARG A 299 -2.46 -14.50 0.47
N HIS A 300 -3.62 -14.13 0.99
CA HIS A 300 -4.78 -15.00 1.00
C HIS A 300 -5.61 -14.79 -0.27
N GLY A 301 -6.74 -15.49 -0.38
CA GLY A 301 -7.76 -15.31 -1.41
C GLY A 301 -7.36 -15.70 -2.83
N GLY A 302 -8.15 -15.25 -3.80
CA GLY A 302 -8.24 -15.86 -5.13
C GLY A 302 -7.24 -15.38 -6.19
N SER A 303 -6.13 -14.75 -5.83
CA SER A 303 -5.08 -14.34 -6.79
C SER A 303 -3.73 -14.16 -6.12
N ARG A 304 -2.64 -14.28 -6.90
CA ARG A 304 -1.26 -13.93 -6.48
C ARG A 304 -0.77 -14.61 -5.21
N THR A 305 -1.22 -15.85 -5.00
CA THR A 305 -0.80 -16.70 -3.88
C THR A 305 0.38 -17.57 -4.28
N ILE A 306 1.39 -17.66 -3.42
CA ILE A 306 2.44 -18.68 -3.54
C ILE A 306 1.91 -19.98 -2.91
N ARG A 307 1.46 -20.92 -3.73
CA ARG A 307 0.79 -22.16 -3.32
C ARG A 307 1.72 -23.14 -2.61
N ASN A 308 3.01 -23.10 -2.91
CA ASN A 308 4.02 -23.97 -2.29
C ASN A 308 4.95 -23.24 -1.31
N LEU A 309 4.46 -22.19 -0.66
CA LEU A 309 5.25 -21.39 0.29
C LEU A 309 5.99 -22.21 1.35
N HIS A 310 5.34 -23.26 1.88
CA HIS A 310 5.94 -24.16 2.87
C HIS A 310 7.23 -24.83 2.34
N GLN A 311 7.26 -25.21 1.06
CA GLN A 311 8.44 -25.82 0.42
C GLN A 311 9.57 -24.81 0.29
N LEU A 312 9.25 -23.53 0.00
CA LEU A 312 10.26 -22.47 -0.07
C LEU A 312 10.91 -22.20 1.29
N VAL A 313 10.09 -22.15 2.35
CA VAL A 313 10.58 -21.99 3.72
C VAL A 313 11.43 -23.18 4.14
N GLU A 314 10.99 -24.40 3.82
CA GLU A 314 11.74 -25.62 4.12
C GLU A 314 13.07 -25.69 3.35
N ALA A 315 13.07 -25.36 2.05
CA ALA A 315 14.28 -25.28 1.25
C ALA A 315 15.27 -24.23 1.77
N CYS A 316 14.76 -23.07 2.18
CA CYS A 316 15.56 -22.03 2.81
C CYS A 316 16.28 -22.51 4.08
N HIS A 317 15.61 -23.32 4.92
CA HIS A 317 16.24 -23.87 6.12
C HIS A 317 17.20 -25.05 5.85
N ARG A 318 16.97 -25.81 4.78
CA ARG A 318 17.82 -26.96 4.42
C ARG A 318 19.02 -26.60 3.55
N MET A 319 19.02 -25.41 2.96
CA MET A 319 20.08 -24.99 2.04
C MET A 319 21.43 -24.98 2.75
N ASP A 320 22.45 -25.58 2.11
CA ASP A 320 23.83 -25.38 2.50
C ASP A 320 24.26 -23.95 2.15
N TRP A 321 23.99 -23.03 3.08
CA TRP A 321 24.23 -21.61 2.89
C TRP A 321 25.72 -21.31 3.07
N LYS A 322 26.44 -21.25 1.95
CA LYS A 322 27.78 -20.66 1.90
C LYS A 322 27.71 -19.18 2.23
N GLU A 323 28.72 -18.68 2.95
CA GLU A 323 28.75 -17.28 3.37
C GLU A 323 28.61 -16.34 2.15
N VAL A 324 27.64 -15.44 2.19
CA VAL A 324 27.38 -14.46 1.14
C VAL A 324 27.35 -13.07 1.74
N ALA A 325 28.29 -12.21 1.33
CA ALA A 325 28.42 -10.84 1.84
C ALA A 325 28.40 -10.74 3.39
N GLY A 326 29.02 -11.70 4.08
CA GLY A 326 29.07 -11.77 5.54
C GLY A 326 27.84 -12.41 6.20
N PHE A 327 26.83 -12.84 5.44
CA PHE A 327 25.75 -13.66 5.97
C PHE A 327 26.15 -15.12 5.93
N ARG A 328 26.29 -15.73 7.11
CA ARG A 328 26.65 -17.14 7.31
C ARG A 328 25.45 -18.07 7.31
N ARG A 329 24.25 -17.51 7.48
CA ARG A 329 23.00 -18.27 7.54
C ARG A 329 21.90 -17.53 6.83
N VAL A 330 20.83 -18.24 6.50
CA VAL A 330 19.57 -17.67 6.02
C VAL A 330 18.40 -18.25 6.81
N VAL A 331 17.42 -17.41 7.11
CA VAL A 331 16.16 -17.82 7.73
C VAL A 331 15.02 -17.17 6.95
N CYS A 332 14.10 -17.99 6.48
CA CYS A 332 12.89 -17.52 5.80
C CYS A 332 11.67 -17.69 6.70
N ARG A 333 10.82 -16.67 6.75
CA ARG A 333 9.57 -16.70 7.52
C ARG A 333 8.39 -16.20 6.67
N PRO A 334 7.23 -16.87 6.75
CA PRO A 334 6.01 -16.37 6.16
C PRO A 334 5.57 -15.09 6.89
N LEU A 335 5.20 -14.06 6.13
CA LEU A 335 4.67 -12.80 6.62
C LEU A 335 3.19 -12.70 6.26
N ILE A 336 2.32 -12.81 7.27
CA ILE A 336 0.88 -12.68 7.10
C ILE A 336 0.51 -11.19 6.92
N THR A 337 0.00 -10.83 5.74
CA THR A 337 -0.43 -9.45 5.39
C THR A 337 -1.93 -9.30 5.20
N TYR A 338 -2.70 -10.33 5.58
CA TYR A 338 -4.18 -10.35 5.55
C TYR A 338 -4.74 -10.60 6.95
N ASP A 339 -6.03 -10.27 7.15
CA ASP A 339 -6.70 -10.47 8.44
C ASP A 339 -6.92 -11.96 8.74
N THR A 340 -6.64 -12.34 9.98
CA THR A 340 -6.93 -13.66 10.55
C THR A 340 -7.79 -13.50 11.80
N PRO A 341 -8.46 -14.54 12.30
CA PRO A 341 -9.22 -14.44 13.55
C PRO A 341 -8.37 -13.98 14.75
N GLN A 342 -7.07 -14.27 14.76
CA GLN A 342 -6.15 -13.94 15.84
C GLN A 342 -5.43 -12.59 15.65
N LEU A 343 -5.31 -12.12 14.42
CA LEU A 343 -4.53 -10.95 14.05
C LEU A 343 -5.23 -10.23 12.90
N TYR A 344 -5.92 -9.13 13.20
CA TYR A 344 -6.71 -8.37 12.24
C TYR A 344 -6.54 -6.85 12.43
N GLY A 345 -6.97 -6.07 11.44
CA GLY A 345 -7.10 -4.63 11.58
C GLY A 345 -5.76 -3.90 11.79
N LEU A 346 -5.75 -2.97 12.75
CA LEU A 346 -4.55 -2.19 13.09
C LEU A 346 -3.46 -3.05 13.76
N ASP A 347 -3.85 -4.03 14.58
CA ASP A 347 -2.88 -4.91 15.25
C ASP A 347 -2.13 -5.76 14.23
N ARG A 348 -2.84 -6.27 13.21
CA ARG A 348 -2.21 -6.92 12.05
C ARG A 348 -1.26 -5.98 11.33
N PHE A 349 -1.69 -4.76 11.02
CA PHE A 349 -0.81 -3.80 10.34
C PHE A 349 0.46 -3.50 11.16
N ARG A 350 0.33 -3.28 12.47
CA ARG A 350 1.47 -3.08 13.38
C ARG A 350 2.42 -4.28 13.37
N ALA A 351 1.89 -5.50 13.44
CA ALA A 351 2.68 -6.72 13.34
C ALA A 351 3.39 -6.86 11.99
N THR A 352 2.73 -6.51 10.88
CA THR A 352 3.37 -6.47 9.55
C THR A 352 4.52 -5.46 9.51
N VAL A 353 4.31 -4.23 9.99
CA VAL A 353 5.35 -3.20 10.05
C VAL A 353 6.55 -3.67 10.87
N ALA A 354 6.30 -4.23 12.06
CA ALA A 354 7.33 -4.78 12.93
C ALA A 354 8.14 -5.90 12.23
N ALA A 355 7.45 -6.85 11.61
CA ALA A 355 8.07 -7.98 10.92
C ALA A 355 8.94 -7.55 9.72
N VAL A 356 8.48 -6.57 8.96
CA VAL A 356 9.26 -6.03 7.84
C VAL A 356 10.47 -5.27 8.36
N ARG A 357 10.32 -4.46 9.42
CA ARG A 357 11.43 -3.72 10.04
C ARG A 357 12.51 -4.63 10.62
N SER A 358 12.15 -5.83 11.04
CA SER A 358 13.08 -6.83 11.58
C SER A 358 13.76 -7.70 10.50
N SER A 359 13.41 -7.49 9.22
CA SER A 359 13.88 -8.31 8.09
C SER A 359 14.93 -7.59 7.23
N HIS A 360 15.81 -8.35 6.59
CA HIS A 360 16.77 -7.84 5.61
C HIS A 360 16.16 -7.79 4.20
N ILE A 361 15.37 -8.81 3.86
CA ILE A 361 14.70 -8.93 2.56
C ILE A 361 13.20 -9.12 2.79
N LEU A 362 12.39 -8.31 2.12
CA LEU A 362 10.97 -8.58 1.90
C LEU A 362 10.79 -9.19 0.52
N VAL A 363 10.28 -10.42 0.46
CA VAL A 363 9.80 -11.04 -0.78
C VAL A 363 8.31 -10.78 -0.88
N ALA A 364 7.86 -10.17 -1.97
CA ALA A 364 6.45 -9.87 -2.20
C ALA A 364 6.06 -10.25 -3.63
N VAL A 365 4.88 -10.86 -3.82
CA VAL A 365 4.32 -11.02 -5.17
C VAL A 365 3.89 -9.64 -5.66
N HIS A 366 4.11 -9.34 -6.94
CA HIS A 366 3.81 -8.03 -7.54
C HIS A 366 2.42 -7.51 -7.17
N GLY A 367 2.34 -6.22 -6.85
CA GLY A 367 1.12 -5.51 -6.51
C GLY A 367 1.21 -4.74 -5.21
N ALA A 368 0.06 -4.39 -4.64
CA ALA A 368 0.01 -3.39 -3.56
C ALA A 368 0.74 -3.82 -2.27
N GLY A 369 0.83 -5.13 -1.99
CA GLY A 369 1.54 -5.66 -0.82
C GLY A 369 3.04 -5.36 -0.78
N ALA A 370 3.68 -5.13 -1.94
CA ALA A 370 5.10 -4.78 -2.02
C ALA A 370 5.42 -3.42 -1.35
N ALA A 371 4.43 -2.54 -1.19
CA ALA A 371 4.59 -1.27 -0.48
C ALA A 371 4.91 -1.42 1.00
N ASN A 372 4.71 -2.61 1.59
CA ASN A 372 5.25 -2.92 2.91
C ASN A 372 6.77 -2.75 2.95
N GLY A 373 7.47 -2.88 1.81
CA GLY A 373 8.90 -2.64 1.66
C GLY A 373 9.34 -1.23 2.04
N PHE A 374 8.46 -0.23 2.05
CA PHE A 374 8.79 1.10 2.56
C PHE A 374 9.04 1.12 4.07
N PHE A 375 8.56 0.11 4.81
CA PHE A 375 8.85 -0.03 6.23
C PHE A 375 10.14 -0.78 6.52
N LEU A 376 10.84 -1.32 5.52
CA LEU A 376 12.16 -1.93 5.75
C LEU A 376 13.09 -0.90 6.40
N ARG A 377 13.83 -1.33 7.43
CA ARG A 377 14.74 -0.46 8.17
C ARG A 377 16.16 -0.60 7.57
N PRO A 378 16.66 0.39 6.81
CA PRO A 378 18.08 0.41 6.47
C PRO A 378 18.91 0.57 7.76
N ASP A 379 20.04 -0.12 7.84
CA ASP A 379 20.89 -0.11 9.05
C ASP A 379 22.16 0.75 8.84
N GLY A 380 21.91 2.01 8.46
CA GLY A 380 22.93 3.04 8.19
C GLY A 380 23.34 3.17 6.72
N ASP A 381 24.25 4.12 6.44
CA ASP A 381 24.60 4.59 5.09
C ASP A 381 25.21 3.52 4.16
N ARG A 382 25.64 2.38 4.73
CA ARG A 382 26.28 1.28 3.99
C ARG A 382 25.44 0.00 3.94
N GLN A 383 24.30 -0.05 4.62
CA GLN A 383 23.51 -1.28 4.75
C GLN A 383 22.08 -1.03 4.32
N ALA A 384 21.78 -1.49 3.11
CA ALA A 384 20.43 -1.46 2.59
C ALA A 384 19.66 -2.71 3.03
N ALA A 385 18.34 -2.56 3.12
CA ALA A 385 17.43 -3.68 3.01
C ALA A 385 17.05 -3.89 1.54
N ALA A 386 16.33 -4.97 1.21
CA ALA A 386 15.84 -5.17 -0.15
C ALA A 386 14.39 -5.63 -0.24
N VAL A 387 13.76 -5.25 -1.35
CA VAL A 387 12.53 -5.85 -1.84
C VAL A 387 12.88 -6.76 -3.00
N LEU A 388 12.46 -8.03 -2.91
CA LEU A 388 12.44 -8.97 -4.03
C LEU A 388 11.00 -9.14 -4.50
N GLU A 389 10.65 -8.48 -5.60
CA GLU A 389 9.32 -8.57 -6.18
C GLU A 389 9.20 -9.79 -7.10
N VAL A 390 8.32 -10.73 -6.78
CA VAL A 390 8.02 -11.90 -7.63
C VAL A 390 6.91 -11.54 -8.62
N ARG A 391 7.17 -11.69 -9.91
CA ARG A 391 6.24 -11.33 -10.99
C ARG A 391 5.75 -12.61 -11.68
N PRO A 392 4.42 -12.85 -11.75
CA PRO A 392 3.91 -14.09 -12.36
C PRO A 392 4.09 -14.19 -13.87
N CYS A 393 3.71 -15.33 -14.44
CA CYS A 393 4.26 -15.82 -15.70
C CYS A 393 4.06 -14.86 -16.87
N GLY A 394 5.18 -14.44 -17.46
CA GLY A 394 5.20 -13.51 -18.59
C GLY A 394 4.71 -12.09 -18.25
N PHE A 395 4.39 -11.80 -16.99
CA PHE A 395 3.98 -10.45 -16.60
C PHE A 395 5.15 -9.48 -16.70
N GLY A 396 6.31 -9.88 -16.14
CA GLY A 396 7.53 -9.08 -16.16
C GLY A 396 8.07 -8.77 -17.56
N SER A 397 7.99 -9.76 -18.45
CA SER A 397 8.47 -9.61 -19.84
C SER A 397 7.42 -9.04 -20.79
N GLY A 398 6.15 -9.41 -20.64
CA GLY A 398 5.07 -9.00 -21.53
C GLY A 398 4.49 -7.62 -21.24
N PHE A 399 4.63 -7.12 -20.01
CA PHE A 399 4.05 -5.84 -19.56
C PHE A 399 5.07 -4.92 -18.88
N PRO A 400 6.25 -4.65 -19.50
CA PRO A 400 7.33 -3.91 -18.85
C PRO A 400 6.95 -2.47 -18.49
N TRP A 401 6.01 -1.87 -19.21
CA TRP A 401 5.49 -0.53 -18.93
C TRP A 401 4.71 -0.45 -17.61
N TRP A 402 4.26 -1.58 -17.06
CA TRP A 402 3.43 -1.65 -15.86
C TRP A 402 4.21 -2.14 -14.64
N VAL A 403 5.06 -3.15 -14.80
CA VAL A 403 5.65 -3.86 -13.65
C VAL A 403 6.56 -2.99 -12.76
N ASP A 404 7.13 -1.91 -13.29
CA ASP A 404 8.11 -1.05 -12.60
C ASP A 404 7.52 0.29 -12.08
N VAL A 405 6.22 0.54 -12.24
CA VAL A 405 5.64 1.89 -11.99
C VAL A 405 5.63 2.31 -10.50
N HIS A 406 5.78 1.36 -9.58
CA HIS A 406 5.76 1.59 -8.13
C HIS A 406 7.11 1.36 -7.46
N MET A 407 7.47 0.11 -7.12
CA MET A 407 8.64 -0.16 -6.28
C MET A 407 9.96 0.21 -6.98
N ALA A 408 10.15 -0.27 -8.21
CA ALA A 408 11.34 0.02 -9.00
C ALA A 408 11.53 1.53 -9.26
N LEU A 409 10.44 2.29 -9.36
CA LEU A 409 10.50 3.74 -9.54
C LEU A 409 10.69 4.51 -8.23
N ASN A 410 10.05 4.11 -7.12
CA ASN A 410 10.05 4.90 -5.88
C ASN A 410 11.22 4.58 -4.96
N LEU A 411 11.69 3.32 -4.88
CA LEU A 411 12.79 2.97 -3.97
C LEU A 411 14.13 3.64 -4.36
N PRO A 412 14.53 3.72 -5.65
CA PRO A 412 15.77 4.38 -6.03
C PRO A 412 15.80 5.89 -5.80
N ARG A 413 14.64 6.56 -5.85
CA ARG A 413 14.52 8.01 -5.58
C ARG A 413 14.95 8.39 -4.17
N LEU A 414 15.15 7.39 -3.31
CA LEU A 414 15.42 7.54 -1.89
C LEU A 414 16.84 7.07 -1.53
N GLY A 415 17.76 7.21 -2.48
CA GLY A 415 19.18 6.91 -2.28
C GLY A 415 19.51 5.42 -2.19
N ASP A 416 18.64 4.56 -2.72
CA ASP A 416 18.78 3.09 -2.68
C ASP A 416 18.94 2.52 -1.24
N ALA A 417 18.38 3.22 -0.23
CA ALA A 417 18.32 2.74 1.16
C ALA A 417 17.56 1.42 1.29
N VAL A 418 16.58 1.23 0.41
CA VAL A 418 15.95 -0.06 0.15
C VAL A 418 16.19 -0.39 -1.32
N ARG A 419 16.81 -1.53 -1.58
CA ARG A 419 17.21 -1.96 -2.92
C ARG A 419 16.11 -2.77 -3.59
N PHE A 420 15.91 -2.53 -4.88
CA PHE A 420 14.87 -3.21 -5.63
C PHE A 420 15.47 -4.34 -6.47
N HIS A 421 14.81 -5.49 -6.43
CA HIS A 421 15.08 -6.63 -7.30
C HIS A 421 13.76 -7.24 -7.76
N ALA A 422 13.78 -7.84 -8.95
CA ALA A 422 12.61 -8.52 -9.51
C ALA A 422 12.95 -9.98 -9.83
N TYR A 423 12.00 -10.88 -9.54
CA TYR A 423 12.04 -12.28 -9.95
C TYR A 423 10.86 -12.56 -10.88
N ASN A 424 11.11 -12.46 -12.18
CA ASN A 424 10.14 -12.73 -13.22
C ASN A 424 10.05 -14.23 -13.45
N ILE A 425 8.86 -14.79 -13.28
CA ILE A 425 8.61 -16.18 -13.62
C ILE A 425 8.26 -16.22 -15.10
N GLU A 426 8.95 -17.07 -15.85
CA GLU A 426 8.70 -17.25 -17.30
C GLU A 426 8.32 -18.70 -17.61
N ASP A 427 8.58 -19.62 -16.67
CA ASP A 427 8.15 -21.00 -16.71
C ASP A 427 6.65 -21.13 -16.40
N PRO A 428 5.80 -21.44 -17.39
CA PRO A 428 4.35 -21.55 -17.17
C PRO A 428 3.97 -22.66 -16.19
N THR A 429 4.83 -23.66 -15.96
CA THR A 429 4.57 -24.74 -14.98
C THR A 429 4.60 -24.24 -13.53
N GLN A 430 5.20 -23.07 -13.30
CA GLN A 430 5.25 -22.41 -11.99
C GLN A 430 4.09 -21.44 -11.77
N CYS A 431 3.12 -21.37 -12.69
CA CYS A 431 1.97 -20.51 -12.56
C CYS A 431 0.66 -21.27 -12.80
N SER A 432 -0.41 -20.78 -12.19
CA SER A 432 -1.76 -21.24 -12.47
C SER A 432 -2.73 -20.07 -12.50
N PRO A 433 -3.80 -20.13 -13.31
CA PRO A 433 -4.85 -19.11 -13.33
C PRO A 433 -5.33 -18.76 -11.93
N SER A 434 -5.67 -17.49 -11.73
CA SER A 434 -6.31 -17.02 -10.50
C SER A 434 -7.73 -17.60 -10.34
N ASP A 435 -8.24 -17.70 -9.12
CA ASP A 435 -9.59 -18.25 -8.88
C ASP A 435 -10.66 -17.42 -9.62
N TRP A 436 -10.54 -16.08 -9.63
CA TRP A 436 -11.48 -15.22 -10.36
C TRP A 436 -11.35 -15.33 -11.89
N GLU A 437 -10.15 -15.63 -12.40
CA GLU A 437 -9.96 -15.92 -13.82
C GLU A 437 -10.64 -17.24 -14.20
N LEU A 438 -10.58 -18.24 -13.33
CA LEU A 438 -11.32 -19.49 -13.52
C LEU A 438 -12.83 -19.25 -13.50
N ASP A 439 -13.34 -18.40 -12.61
CA ASP A 439 -14.76 -18.02 -12.57
C ASP A 439 -15.21 -17.34 -13.87
N ILE A 440 -14.41 -16.42 -14.41
CA ILE A 440 -14.71 -15.77 -15.71
C ILE A 440 -14.70 -16.80 -16.84
N ARG A 441 -13.67 -17.67 -16.89
CA ARG A 441 -13.53 -18.70 -17.94
C ARG A 441 -14.66 -19.73 -17.91
N THR A 442 -15.23 -20.00 -16.74
CA THR A 442 -16.35 -20.94 -16.56
C THR A 442 -17.73 -20.25 -16.68
N GLY A 443 -17.77 -18.93 -16.88
CA GLY A 443 -19.00 -18.16 -17.04
C GLY A 443 -19.77 -17.91 -15.73
N THR A 444 -19.16 -18.19 -14.58
CA THR A 444 -19.76 -17.94 -13.25
C THR A 444 -19.40 -16.55 -12.71
N GLY A 445 -18.31 -15.96 -13.19
CA GLY A 445 -17.85 -14.62 -12.81
C GLY A 445 -18.46 -13.51 -13.66
N ALA A 446 -18.72 -12.35 -13.04
CA ALA A 446 -19.01 -11.13 -13.80
C ALA A 446 -17.77 -10.73 -14.61
N VAL A 447 -17.94 -10.47 -15.91
CA VAL A 447 -16.86 -9.95 -16.74
C VAL A 447 -16.47 -8.58 -16.19
N ASN A 448 -15.33 -8.50 -15.51
CA ASN A 448 -14.75 -7.22 -15.14
C ASN A 448 -14.41 -6.49 -16.45
N THR A 449 -14.97 -5.30 -16.65
CA THR A 449 -14.85 -4.48 -17.86
C THR A 449 -13.41 -4.08 -18.21
N ARG A 450 -12.43 -4.41 -17.35
CA ARG A 450 -10.99 -4.17 -17.57
C ARG A 450 -10.08 -5.39 -17.42
N ALA A 451 -10.61 -6.61 -17.34
CA ALA A 451 -9.80 -7.83 -17.32
C ALA A 451 -9.13 -8.10 -18.69
N GLY A 452 -8.09 -7.33 -19.01
CA GLY A 452 -7.22 -7.56 -20.16
C GLY A 452 -6.14 -8.60 -19.86
N GLY A 453 -5.42 -9.05 -20.90
CA GLY A 453 -4.35 -10.05 -20.79
C GLY A 453 -3.30 -9.73 -19.73
N GLY A 454 -2.98 -8.44 -19.51
CA GLY A 454 -2.04 -8.03 -18.47
C GLY A 454 -2.53 -8.30 -17.04
N HIS A 455 -3.84 -8.17 -16.79
CA HIS A 455 -4.39 -8.48 -15.46
C HIS A 455 -4.37 -9.99 -15.21
N PHE A 456 -4.72 -10.80 -16.22
CA PHE A 456 -4.61 -12.26 -16.10
C PHE A 456 -3.17 -12.70 -15.86
N ALA A 457 -2.19 -12.13 -16.58
CA ALA A 457 -0.78 -12.42 -16.36
C ALA A 457 -0.31 -11.98 -14.96
N ARG A 458 -0.71 -10.79 -14.50
CA ARG A 458 -0.36 -10.24 -13.18
C ARG A 458 -0.92 -11.07 -12.03
N ASP A 459 -2.16 -11.55 -12.17
CA ASP A 459 -2.94 -12.03 -11.02
C ASP A 459 -2.84 -13.55 -10.77
N GLN A 460 -2.04 -14.27 -11.56
CA GLN A 460 -1.84 -15.72 -11.42
C GLN A 460 -1.36 -16.13 -10.02
N HIS A 461 -1.73 -17.33 -9.60
CA HIS A 461 -1.05 -17.98 -8.47
C HIS A 461 0.29 -18.56 -8.92
N LEU A 462 1.18 -18.79 -7.96
CA LEU A 462 2.56 -19.20 -8.16
C LEU A 462 2.86 -20.51 -7.44
N THR A 463 3.65 -21.37 -8.07
CA THR A 463 4.28 -22.56 -7.49
C THR A 463 5.77 -22.48 -7.82
N LEU A 464 6.52 -21.73 -7.02
CA LEU A 464 7.91 -21.37 -7.33
C LEU A 464 8.84 -22.57 -7.14
N ARG A 465 9.81 -22.76 -8.04
CA ARG A 465 10.88 -23.74 -7.82
C ARG A 465 11.79 -23.27 -6.68
N PRO A 466 12.00 -24.08 -5.63
CA PRO A 466 12.82 -23.66 -4.50
C PRO A 466 14.25 -23.25 -4.89
N ASP A 467 14.90 -23.98 -5.79
CA ASP A 467 16.29 -23.69 -6.19
C ASP A 467 16.42 -22.33 -6.89
N GLY A 468 15.53 -22.04 -7.85
CA GLY A 468 15.53 -20.76 -8.55
C GLY A 468 15.21 -19.58 -7.63
N PHE A 469 14.24 -19.77 -6.73
CA PHE A 469 13.91 -18.78 -5.70
C PHE A 469 15.12 -18.48 -4.79
N MET A 470 15.78 -19.53 -4.28
CA MET A 470 16.93 -19.37 -3.38
C MET A 470 18.15 -18.79 -4.10
N ALA A 471 18.35 -19.10 -5.38
CA ALA A 471 19.39 -18.47 -6.19
C ALA A 471 19.19 -16.96 -6.30
N MET A 472 17.94 -16.52 -6.48
CA MET A 472 17.62 -15.10 -6.50
C MET A 472 17.79 -14.45 -5.11
N VAL A 473 17.37 -15.10 -4.02
CA VAL A 473 17.63 -14.62 -2.64
C VAL A 473 19.13 -14.45 -2.39
N ARG A 474 19.96 -15.41 -2.82
CA ARG A 474 21.42 -15.36 -2.73
C ARG A 474 22.00 -14.20 -3.54
N HIS A 475 21.52 -13.98 -4.76
CA HIS A 475 21.90 -12.84 -5.59
C HIS A 475 21.63 -11.50 -4.88
N VAL A 476 20.42 -11.32 -4.35
CA VAL A 476 20.06 -10.13 -3.57
C VAL A 476 21.00 -9.96 -2.36
N ALA A 477 21.20 -11.02 -1.59
CA ALA A 477 22.05 -11.01 -0.41
C ALA A 477 23.49 -10.58 -0.71
N SER A 478 24.04 -11.03 -1.83
CA SER A 478 25.41 -10.68 -2.26
C SER A 478 25.63 -9.18 -2.46
N MET A 479 24.54 -8.47 -2.76
CA MET A 479 24.57 -7.04 -2.97
C MET A 479 24.24 -6.28 -1.70
N LEU A 480 23.33 -6.72 -0.82
CA LEU A 480 22.80 -5.92 0.31
C LEU A 480 23.82 -5.02 1.05
N ARG A 481 24.98 -5.57 1.41
CA ARG A 481 26.06 -4.87 2.13
C ARG A 481 27.15 -4.26 1.23
N ASN A 482 27.04 -4.45 -0.08
CA ASN A 482 27.97 -3.96 -1.09
C ASN A 482 27.23 -3.02 -2.06
N ARG A 483 27.33 -1.71 -1.82
CA ARG A 483 26.71 -0.68 -2.66
C ARG A 483 27.28 -0.67 -4.08
N GLU A 484 28.61 -0.81 -4.22
CA GLU A 484 29.27 -0.83 -5.52
C GLU A 484 28.78 -2.00 -6.39
N ALA A 485 28.67 -3.21 -5.80
CA ALA A 485 28.12 -4.36 -6.51
C ALA A 485 26.68 -4.14 -6.97
N TYR A 486 25.85 -3.50 -6.14
CA TYR A 486 24.48 -3.14 -6.53
C TYR A 486 24.46 -2.10 -7.66
N ASP A 487 25.26 -1.03 -7.57
CA ASP A 487 25.35 0.00 -8.60
C ASP A 487 25.84 -0.59 -9.92
N MET A 488 26.82 -1.50 -9.88
CA MET A 488 27.28 -2.27 -11.04
C MET A 488 26.20 -3.19 -11.61
N ALA A 489 25.42 -3.85 -10.76
CA ALA A 489 24.30 -4.68 -11.20
C ALA A 489 23.21 -3.83 -11.85
N LYS A 490 22.85 -2.70 -11.26
CA LYS A 490 21.88 -1.72 -11.77
C LYS A 490 22.32 -1.18 -13.14
N ALA A 491 23.56 -0.72 -13.26
CA ALA A 491 24.12 -0.21 -14.52
C ALA A 491 24.15 -1.28 -15.62
N ALA A 492 24.38 -2.55 -15.24
CA ALA A 492 24.37 -3.69 -16.15
C ALA A 492 22.96 -4.28 -16.38
N ASN A 493 21.90 -3.66 -15.85
CA ASN A 493 20.52 -4.17 -15.89
C ASN A 493 20.39 -5.60 -15.34
N ARG A 494 21.08 -5.93 -14.25
CA ARG A 494 21.14 -7.26 -13.62
C ARG A 494 20.33 -7.34 -12.30
N LEU A 495 19.35 -6.46 -12.14
CA LEU A 495 18.43 -6.47 -10.99
C LEU A 495 17.19 -7.34 -11.21
N HIS A 496 16.95 -7.77 -12.46
CA HIS A 496 15.83 -8.64 -12.82
C HIS A 496 16.35 -10.05 -13.11
N GLY A 497 15.87 -11.03 -12.36
CA GLY A 497 16.05 -12.45 -12.63
C GLY A 497 14.84 -13.03 -13.37
N TYR A 498 15.09 -14.00 -14.25
CA TYR A 498 14.10 -14.67 -15.07
C TYR A 498 14.15 -16.18 -14.83
N ALA A 499 13.10 -16.74 -14.23
CA ALA A 499 12.96 -18.18 -14.00
C ALA A 499 12.47 -18.85 -15.29
N LEU A 500 13.37 -19.52 -15.99
CA LEU A 500 13.08 -20.09 -17.30
C LEU A 500 12.46 -21.49 -17.20
N PRO A 501 11.71 -21.94 -18.23
CA PRO A 501 11.23 -23.30 -18.30
C PRO A 501 12.37 -24.30 -18.12
N GLY A 502 12.24 -25.23 -17.18
CA GLY A 502 13.11 -26.41 -17.15
C GLY A 502 12.76 -27.35 -18.32
N GLU A 503 13.73 -28.13 -18.78
CA GLU A 503 13.42 -29.22 -19.70
C GLU A 503 12.37 -30.13 -19.04
N ALA A 504 11.20 -30.27 -19.66
CA ALA A 504 10.20 -31.23 -19.26
C ALA A 504 10.77 -32.63 -19.50
N GLY A 505 11.46 -33.16 -18.49
CA GLY A 505 12.04 -34.48 -18.57
C GLY A 505 10.93 -35.52 -18.57
N GLU A 506 10.68 -36.12 -19.73
CA GLU A 506 10.48 -37.57 -19.89
C GLU A 506 10.49 -37.95 -21.39
N GLY A 507 11.57 -38.57 -21.87
CA GLY A 507 11.48 -39.57 -22.95
C GLY A 507 12.10 -39.31 -24.33
N GLY A 508 12.79 -38.20 -24.62
CA GLY A 508 13.39 -37.95 -25.93
C GLY A 508 14.92 -38.04 -25.95
N GLU A 509 15.50 -38.91 -26.78
CA GLU A 509 16.95 -38.99 -27.01
C GLU A 509 17.55 -37.61 -27.32
N ALA A 510 18.68 -37.34 -26.65
CA ALA A 510 19.39 -36.07 -26.66
C ALA A 510 19.81 -35.62 -28.08
N GLY A 511 19.05 -34.71 -28.67
CA GLY A 511 19.51 -33.87 -29.76
C GLY A 511 20.60 -32.91 -29.26
N LYS A 512 21.81 -33.02 -29.81
CA LYS A 512 23.03 -32.25 -29.47
C LYS A 512 23.02 -30.76 -29.85
N GLY A 513 21.90 -30.05 -29.71
CA GLY A 513 21.80 -28.62 -30.03
C GLY A 513 21.18 -27.84 -28.88
N SER A 514 21.98 -26.99 -28.22
CA SER A 514 21.62 -25.96 -27.21
C SER A 514 20.83 -26.35 -25.93
N SER A 515 20.32 -27.57 -25.79
CA SER A 515 19.62 -28.11 -24.61
C SER A 515 20.47 -28.14 -23.32
N GLY A 516 21.80 -28.22 -23.45
CA GLY A 516 22.71 -28.32 -22.31
C GLY A 516 22.91 -27.04 -21.47
N LEU A 517 22.39 -25.89 -21.89
CA LEU A 517 22.67 -24.61 -21.23
C LEU A 517 21.85 -24.35 -19.96
N TRP A 518 20.69 -25.00 -19.80
CA TRP A 518 19.70 -24.58 -18.80
C TRP A 518 19.70 -25.41 -17.51
N GLY A 519 20.46 -26.52 -17.49
CA GLY A 519 20.44 -27.50 -16.40
C GLY A 519 19.07 -28.17 -16.24
N ARG A 520 19.03 -29.37 -15.66
CA ARG A 520 17.77 -30.09 -15.41
C ARG A 520 16.82 -29.37 -14.44
N SER A 521 17.34 -28.48 -13.59
CA SER A 521 16.59 -27.78 -12.55
C SER A 521 15.91 -26.48 -13.01
N GLY A 522 16.21 -25.98 -14.21
CA GLY A 522 15.73 -24.68 -14.71
C GLY A 522 16.48 -23.49 -14.08
N GLY A 523 17.09 -22.67 -14.93
CA GLY A 523 17.93 -21.52 -14.59
C GLY A 523 17.21 -20.26 -14.14
N VAL A 524 17.92 -19.42 -13.38
CA VAL A 524 17.63 -17.98 -13.29
C VAL A 524 18.63 -17.23 -14.15
N VAL A 525 18.16 -16.44 -15.10
CA VAL A 525 19.00 -15.54 -15.91
C VAL A 525 18.80 -14.11 -15.45
N LEU A 526 19.87 -13.34 -15.32
CA LEU A 526 19.78 -11.91 -15.10
C LEU A 526 19.78 -11.15 -16.43
N GLY A 527 18.96 -10.11 -16.52
CA GLY A 527 19.10 -9.13 -17.60
C GLY A 527 18.03 -8.04 -17.57
N PRO A 528 17.92 -7.23 -18.64
CA PRO A 528 17.07 -6.04 -18.64
C PRO A 528 15.58 -6.35 -18.51
N LEU A 529 14.86 -5.38 -17.95
CA LEU A 529 13.40 -5.36 -17.92
C LEU A 529 12.81 -5.61 -19.31
N GLY A 530 11.73 -6.39 -19.39
CA GLY A 530 11.03 -6.65 -20.64
C GLY A 530 11.73 -7.63 -21.59
N MET A 531 12.72 -8.40 -21.11
CA MET A 531 13.39 -9.40 -21.93
C MET A 531 12.40 -10.49 -22.41
N GLY A 532 12.11 -10.53 -23.71
CA GLY A 532 11.21 -11.54 -24.31
C GLY A 532 11.90 -12.68 -25.06
N ASN A 533 13.13 -12.49 -25.54
CA ASN A 533 13.89 -13.51 -26.29
C ASN A 533 15.07 -14.05 -25.46
N PHE A 534 14.76 -14.96 -24.54
CA PHE A 534 15.74 -15.54 -23.61
C PHE A 534 16.83 -16.35 -24.30
N THR A 535 16.49 -17.04 -25.40
CA THR A 535 17.44 -17.86 -26.17
C THR A 535 18.49 -17.00 -26.85
N GLU A 536 18.08 -15.91 -27.51
CA GLU A 536 19.01 -14.96 -28.13
C GLU A 536 19.87 -14.25 -27.07
N HIS A 537 19.27 -13.86 -25.93
CA HIS A 537 20.00 -13.24 -24.84
C HIS A 537 21.05 -14.19 -24.25
N ALA A 538 20.71 -15.45 -24.01
CA ALA A 538 21.67 -16.47 -23.59
C ALA A 538 22.77 -16.72 -24.63
N ALA A 539 22.41 -16.78 -25.92
CA ALA A 539 23.37 -17.00 -27.00
C ALA A 539 24.33 -15.83 -27.19
N SER A 540 23.94 -14.60 -26.82
CA SER A 540 24.78 -13.41 -26.96
C SER A 540 25.99 -13.37 -26.01
N GLY A 541 26.07 -14.29 -25.03
CA GLY A 541 27.11 -14.28 -24.00
C GLY A 541 27.01 -13.12 -23.00
N THR A 542 26.02 -12.24 -23.15
CA THR A 542 25.73 -11.14 -22.20
C THR A 542 24.86 -11.58 -21.03
N ALA A 543 24.21 -12.74 -21.15
CA ALA A 543 23.44 -13.33 -20.07
C ALA A 543 24.35 -13.73 -18.91
N VAL A 544 24.08 -13.17 -17.74
CA VAL A 544 24.66 -13.65 -16.49
C VAL A 544 23.71 -14.68 -15.90
N PHE A 545 24.08 -15.95 -16.03
CA PHE A 545 23.38 -17.05 -15.41
C PHE A 545 23.61 -17.01 -13.90
N VAL A 546 22.51 -16.90 -13.16
CA VAL A 546 22.48 -17.10 -11.70
C VAL A 546 22.00 -18.52 -11.50
N LEU A 547 22.83 -19.50 -11.86
CA LEU A 547 22.84 -20.88 -11.37
C LEU A 547 24.22 -21.46 -11.70
N SER A 548 24.86 -22.25 -10.84
CA SER A 548 24.31 -23.44 -10.16
C SER A 548 24.19 -23.30 -8.63
N PRO A 549 23.35 -24.10 -7.94
CA PRO A 549 23.27 -24.18 -6.48
C PRO A 549 24.56 -24.61 -5.76
N GLU A 550 25.60 -24.98 -6.50
CA GLU A 550 26.88 -25.52 -5.99
C GLU A 550 27.77 -24.51 -5.29
#